data_AF-A0AAJ3TPN3-F1
#
_entry.id   AF-A0AAJ3TPN3-F1
#
_cell.length_a   1.000
_cell.length_b   1.000
_cell.length_c   1.000
_cell.angle_alpha   90.00
_cell.angle_beta   90.00
_cell.angle_gamma   90.00
#
_symmetry.space_group_name_H-M   'P 1'
#
loop_
_entity.id
_entity.type
_entity.pdbx_description
1 polymer ?
#
loop_
_entity_poly.entity_id
_entity_poly.type
_entity_poly.pdbx_seq_one_letter_code
_entity_poly.pdbx_strand_id
1 'polypeptide(L)'
;MSLFCCTICFAQIVNSYYQDGQEAYPGGEVKLYKDLREVMLQKQLQKCQTNEYLYIKLRIDVNGKPAFIKDEGNKGYIEKNPCAFNAAIKALSGISGWVPAKKGIITYNSTYEFPFFPNELLGDYNEGYMTSAHTLKAEYEGGEDAFRKRLVFLMDEYLGDMYRPIGVFRLSFVVNEKGEMSEFDIDPKVENTGIFLKDLNSVTKKMRKGWTPAKYKGIPIRSRYTLKINFLKD
;
A
#
# COMPACT_ATOMS: atom_id res chain seq x y z
N MET A 1 2.57 48.38 15.85
CA MET A 1 2.20 47.74 14.58
C MET A 1 2.66 46.29 14.66
N SER A 2 1.80 45.43 15.24
CA SER A 2 2.13 44.02 15.46
C SER A 2 1.88 43.25 14.16
N LEU A 3 2.96 42.83 13.49
CA LEU A 3 2.85 41.80 12.45
C LEU A 3 2.83 40.43 13.13
N PHE A 4 1.62 39.88 13.26
CA PHE A 4 1.42 38.46 13.47
C PHE A 4 1.87 37.74 12.18
N CYS A 5 3.09 37.22 12.16
CA CYS A 5 3.53 36.28 11.13
C CYS A 5 2.91 34.93 11.46
N CYS A 6 1.69 34.69 10.97
CA CYS A 6 1.05 33.38 11.03
C CYS A 6 1.86 32.45 10.11
N THR A 7 2.77 31.68 10.70
CA THR A 7 3.46 30.61 10.00
C THR A 7 2.41 29.53 9.72
N ILE A 8 1.87 29.55 8.50
CA ILE A 8 1.13 28.41 7.97
C ILE A 8 2.16 27.29 7.85
N CYS A 9 2.29 26.48 8.90
CA CYS A 9 2.81 25.13 8.75
C CYS A 9 1.84 24.42 7.82
N PHE A 10 2.15 24.39 6.53
CA PHE A 10 1.69 23.32 5.69
C PHE A 10 2.28 22.04 6.30
N ALA A 11 1.56 21.44 7.24
CA ALA A 11 1.72 20.04 7.54
C ALA A 11 1.42 19.35 6.21
N GLN A 12 2.47 19.04 5.44
CA GLN A 12 2.36 18.16 4.30
C GLN A 12 1.60 16.94 4.80
N ILE A 13 0.49 16.61 4.16
CA ILE A 13 -0.33 15.46 4.52
C ILE A 13 0.56 14.23 4.33
N VAL A 14 1.26 13.81 5.38
CA VAL A 14 2.09 12.62 5.36
C VAL A 14 1.15 11.43 5.42
N ASN A 15 0.75 10.93 4.25
CA ASN A 15 0.11 9.62 4.14
C ASN A 15 1.18 8.55 4.36
N SER A 16 1.57 8.29 5.62
CA SER A 16 2.44 7.16 5.97
C SER A 16 1.61 5.89 6.13
N TYR A 17 2.23 4.72 5.96
CA TYR A 17 1.56 3.44 6.22
C TYR A 17 1.44 3.18 7.73
N TYR A 18 0.51 2.29 8.11
CA TYR A 18 0.42 1.79 9.48
C TYR A 18 1.77 1.18 9.87
N GLN A 19 2.23 1.51 11.08
CA GLN A 19 3.48 0.98 11.61
C GLN A 19 3.26 -0.44 12.12
N ASP A 20 4.34 -1.22 12.24
CA ASP A 20 4.28 -2.59 12.70
C ASP A 20 3.52 -2.72 14.04
N GLY A 21 2.61 -3.69 14.10
CA GLY A 21 1.78 -3.97 15.28
C GLY A 21 0.53 -3.10 15.44
N GLN A 22 0.28 -2.13 14.56
CA GLN A 22 -0.98 -1.38 14.55
C GLN A 22 -2.01 -2.04 13.64
N GLU A 23 -3.25 -2.11 14.10
CA GLU A 23 -4.38 -2.61 13.32
C GLU A 23 -5.30 -1.46 12.90
N ALA A 24 -5.59 -1.36 11.61
CA ALA A 24 -6.52 -0.35 11.09
C ALA A 24 -7.99 -0.73 11.32
N TYR A 25 -8.28 -2.00 11.61
CA TYR A 25 -9.63 -2.52 11.80
C TYR A 25 -9.70 -3.40 13.05
N PRO A 26 -10.60 -3.14 14.01
CA PRO A 26 -10.69 -3.92 15.25
C PRO A 26 -11.01 -5.39 14.97
N GLY A 27 -10.24 -6.30 15.56
CA GLY A 27 -10.36 -7.74 15.29
C GLY A 27 -9.62 -8.19 14.02
N GLY A 28 -8.79 -7.31 13.46
CA GLY A 28 -7.88 -7.59 12.37
C GLY A 28 -8.55 -8.03 11.08
N GLU A 29 -7.78 -8.78 10.28
CA GLU A 29 -8.16 -9.23 8.94
C GLU A 29 -9.40 -10.13 8.93
N VAL A 30 -9.52 -11.03 9.91
CA VAL A 30 -10.67 -11.94 10.05
C VAL A 30 -11.97 -11.15 10.17
N LYS A 31 -12.01 -10.20 11.11
CA LYS A 31 -13.18 -9.37 11.34
C LYS A 31 -13.47 -8.50 10.12
N LEU A 32 -12.44 -7.90 9.52
CA LEU A 32 -12.59 -7.07 8.33
C LEU A 32 -13.30 -7.81 7.19
N TYR A 33 -12.85 -9.01 6.82
CA TYR A 33 -13.49 -9.75 5.74
C TYR A 33 -14.87 -10.27 6.08
N LYS A 34 -15.10 -10.64 7.35
CA LYS A 34 -16.43 -11.01 7.83
C LYS A 34 -17.42 -9.85 7.65
N ASP A 35 -17.08 -8.68 8.15
CA ASP A 35 -17.94 -7.50 8.10
C ASP A 35 -18.16 -7.04 6.64
N LEU A 36 -17.11 -7.07 5.80
CA LEU A 36 -17.24 -6.81 4.37
C LEU A 36 -18.23 -7.78 3.71
N ARG A 37 -18.09 -9.08 3.96
CA ARG A 37 -19.00 -10.10 3.43
C ARG A 37 -20.43 -9.86 3.88
N GLU A 38 -20.67 -9.60 5.16
CA GLU A 38 -22.01 -9.36 5.70
C GLU A 38 -22.69 -8.19 4.98
N VAL A 39 -21.97 -7.08 4.75
CA VAL A 39 -22.48 -5.96 3.95
C VAL A 39 -22.76 -6.37 2.50
N MET A 40 -21.87 -7.15 1.88
CA MET A 40 -22.07 -7.62 0.51
C MET A 40 -23.33 -8.48 0.37
N LEU A 41 -23.60 -9.37 1.33
CA LEU A 41 -24.79 -10.20 1.36
C LEU A 41 -26.06 -9.37 1.63
N GLN A 42 -26.01 -8.45 2.60
CA GLN A 42 -27.13 -7.55 2.92
C GLN A 42 -27.53 -6.70 1.71
N LYS A 43 -26.54 -6.21 0.95
CA LYS A 43 -26.76 -5.42 -0.28
C LYS A 43 -27.04 -6.29 -1.50
N GLN A 44 -27.14 -7.62 -1.35
CA GLN A 44 -27.42 -8.59 -2.42
C GLN A 44 -26.47 -8.45 -3.61
N LEU A 45 -25.19 -8.18 -3.31
CA LEU A 45 -24.17 -8.04 -4.36
C LEU A 45 -23.97 -9.39 -5.07
N GLN A 46 -23.76 -9.32 -6.38
CA GLN A 46 -23.53 -10.49 -7.21
C GLN A 46 -22.03 -10.74 -7.39
N LYS A 47 -21.68 -12.01 -7.65
CA LYS A 47 -20.31 -12.38 -8.05
C LYS A 47 -19.95 -11.68 -9.36
N CYS A 48 -18.69 -11.33 -9.49
CA CYS A 48 -18.11 -10.88 -10.74
C CYS A 48 -18.08 -12.02 -11.77
N GLN A 49 -18.36 -11.68 -13.03
CA GLN A 49 -18.38 -12.65 -14.14
C GLN A 49 -17.01 -13.31 -14.34
N THR A 50 -15.95 -12.54 -14.11
CA THR A 50 -14.56 -12.99 -14.07
C THR A 50 -14.05 -12.93 -12.63
N ASN A 51 -12.95 -13.65 -12.34
CA ASN A 51 -12.29 -13.62 -11.03
C ASN A 51 -11.46 -12.35 -10.86
N GLU A 52 -12.12 -11.20 -10.90
CA GLU A 52 -11.51 -9.92 -10.57
C GLU A 52 -11.13 -9.88 -9.09
N TYR A 53 -10.01 -9.20 -8.82
CA TYR A 53 -9.61 -8.87 -7.46
C TYR A 53 -9.12 -7.42 -7.44
N LEU A 54 -9.14 -6.83 -6.25
CA LEU A 54 -8.67 -5.47 -6.05
C LEU A 54 -7.74 -5.40 -4.85
N TYR A 55 -6.53 -4.90 -5.04
CA TYR A 55 -5.70 -4.41 -3.95
C TYR A 55 -6.21 -3.03 -3.49
N ILE A 56 -7.04 -3.02 -2.44
CA ILE A 56 -7.68 -1.82 -1.90
C ILE A 56 -6.63 -0.93 -1.23
N LYS A 57 -6.73 0.38 -1.45
CA LYS A 57 -5.90 1.41 -0.81
C LYS A 57 -6.79 2.47 -0.17
N LEU A 58 -6.78 2.56 1.14
CA LEU A 58 -7.58 3.51 1.92
C LEU A 58 -6.69 4.50 2.64
N ARG A 59 -7.08 5.78 2.64
CA ARG A 59 -6.64 6.76 3.63
C ARG A 59 -7.59 6.66 4.83
N ILE A 60 -7.06 6.30 5.99
CA ILE A 60 -7.77 6.43 7.26
C ILE A 60 -7.34 7.75 7.87
N ASP A 61 -8.29 8.65 8.12
CA ASP A 61 -7.98 9.93 8.72
C ASP A 61 -7.83 9.86 10.24
N VAL A 62 -7.45 10.98 10.86
CA VAL A 62 -7.26 11.09 12.32
C VAL A 62 -8.51 10.77 13.14
N ASN A 63 -9.70 10.75 12.53
CA ASN A 63 -10.97 10.42 13.16
C ASN A 63 -11.46 9.00 12.81
N GLY A 64 -10.68 8.22 12.08
CA GLY A 64 -11.03 6.84 11.71
C GLY A 64 -12.00 6.80 10.54
N LYS A 65 -12.08 7.87 9.73
CA LYS A 65 -12.90 7.87 8.52
C LYS A 65 -12.07 7.36 7.34
N PRO A 66 -12.49 6.26 6.68
CA PRO A 66 -11.82 5.76 5.49
C PRO A 66 -12.18 6.61 4.26
N ALA A 67 -11.24 6.76 3.35
CA ALA A 67 -11.46 7.28 2.02
C ALA A 67 -10.64 6.47 1.00
N PHE A 68 -11.26 6.06 -0.10
CA PHE A 68 -10.55 5.34 -1.15
C PHE A 68 -9.51 6.24 -1.82
N ILE A 69 -8.28 5.75 -2.00
CA ILE A 69 -7.24 6.45 -2.74
C ILE A 69 -7.25 5.97 -4.20
N LYS A 70 -7.56 6.89 -5.11
CA LYS A 70 -7.42 6.70 -6.57
C LYS A 70 -6.36 7.68 -7.08
N ASP A 71 -5.15 7.18 -7.28
CA ASP A 71 -4.01 7.95 -7.78
C ASP A 71 -3.53 7.39 -9.13
N GLU A 72 -2.57 8.05 -9.78
CA GLU A 72 -2.07 7.61 -11.09
C GLU A 72 -1.43 6.21 -11.05
N GLY A 73 -0.89 5.80 -9.89
CA GLY A 73 -0.24 4.51 -9.71
C GLY A 73 -1.23 3.34 -9.74
N ASN A 74 -2.42 3.51 -9.16
CA ASN A 74 -3.42 2.45 -9.08
C ASN A 74 -4.63 2.63 -10.02
N LYS A 75 -4.80 3.79 -10.67
CA LYS A 75 -5.94 4.07 -11.57
C LYS A 75 -6.12 3.02 -12.66
N GLY A 76 -5.06 2.69 -13.41
CA GLY A 76 -5.14 1.72 -14.51
C GLY A 76 -5.42 0.29 -14.04
N TYR A 77 -5.08 -0.04 -12.79
CA TYR A 77 -5.41 -1.33 -12.18
C TYR A 77 -6.89 -1.39 -11.75
N ILE A 78 -7.41 -0.31 -11.17
CA ILE A 78 -8.84 -0.18 -10.82
C ILE A 78 -9.73 -0.26 -12.08
N GLU A 79 -9.34 0.43 -13.16
CA GLU A 79 -10.11 0.46 -14.42
C GLU A 79 -10.19 -0.91 -15.10
N LYS A 80 -9.21 -1.80 -14.87
CA LYS A 80 -9.22 -3.19 -15.35
C LYS A 80 -10.07 -4.14 -14.51
N ASN A 81 -10.44 -3.74 -13.29
CA ASN A 81 -11.21 -4.56 -12.34
C ASN A 81 -12.47 -3.82 -11.85
N PRO A 82 -13.37 -3.40 -12.76
CA PRO A 82 -14.51 -2.54 -12.43
C PRO A 82 -15.54 -3.23 -11.54
N CYS A 83 -15.75 -4.54 -11.68
CA CYS A 83 -16.68 -5.27 -10.83
C CYS A 83 -16.16 -5.36 -9.40
N ALA A 84 -14.89 -5.74 -9.22
CA ALA A 84 -14.27 -5.79 -7.88
C ALA A 84 -14.23 -4.41 -7.22
N PHE A 85 -13.96 -3.35 -7.99
CA PHE A 85 -14.02 -1.97 -7.49
C PHE A 85 -15.42 -1.57 -7.03
N ASN A 86 -16.45 -1.82 -7.84
CA ASN A 86 -17.83 -1.50 -7.47
C ASN A 86 -18.29 -2.29 -6.23
N ALA A 87 -17.91 -3.56 -6.13
CA ALA A 87 -18.19 -4.38 -4.95
C ALA A 87 -17.47 -3.83 -3.70
N ALA A 88 -16.20 -3.46 -3.82
CA ALA A 88 -15.41 -2.88 -2.74
C ALA A 88 -16.03 -1.58 -2.21
N ILE A 89 -16.41 -0.64 -3.08
CA ILE A 89 -17.03 0.63 -2.67
C ILE A 89 -18.34 0.38 -1.91
N LYS A 90 -19.19 -0.52 -2.40
CA LYS A 90 -20.46 -0.85 -1.76
C LYS A 90 -20.25 -1.54 -0.40
N ALA A 91 -19.31 -2.48 -0.31
CA ALA A 91 -18.98 -3.17 0.94
C ALA A 91 -18.40 -2.20 1.98
N LEU A 92 -17.39 -1.41 1.58
CA LEU A 92 -16.71 -0.45 2.45
C LEU A 92 -17.65 0.64 2.99
N SER A 93 -18.65 1.06 2.22
CA SER A 93 -19.65 2.03 2.66
C SER A 93 -20.53 1.55 3.83
N GLY A 94 -20.61 0.24 4.05
CA GLY A 94 -21.44 -0.36 5.10
C GLY A 94 -20.67 -0.71 6.37
N ILE A 95 -19.35 -0.58 6.38
CA ILE A 95 -18.52 -0.87 7.56
C ILE A 95 -17.95 0.41 8.16
N SER A 96 -17.80 0.42 9.48
CA SER A 96 -17.25 1.55 10.25
C SER A 96 -16.35 1.03 11.37
N GLY A 97 -15.83 1.93 12.21
CA GLY A 97 -14.97 1.57 13.34
C GLY A 97 -13.49 1.43 13.00
N TRP A 98 -13.03 2.05 11.90
CA TRP A 98 -11.60 2.08 11.57
C TRP A 98 -10.81 2.81 12.65
N VAL A 99 -9.63 2.30 12.96
CA VAL A 99 -8.77 2.82 14.02
C VAL A 99 -7.70 3.69 13.40
N PRO A 100 -7.60 4.99 13.71
CA PRO A 100 -6.51 5.84 13.23
C PRO A 100 -5.14 5.32 13.65
N ALA A 101 -4.14 5.50 12.78
CA ALA A 101 -2.75 5.24 13.14
C ALA A 101 -2.26 6.22 14.22
N LYS A 102 -1.40 5.74 15.12
CA LYS A 102 -0.89 6.48 16.28
C LYS A 102 0.64 6.45 16.37
N LYS A 103 1.23 7.56 16.83
CA LYS A 103 2.63 7.64 17.26
C LYS A 103 2.68 8.33 18.62
N GLY A 104 2.84 7.53 19.67
CA GLY A 104 2.60 7.99 21.04
C GLY A 104 1.13 8.39 21.21
N ILE A 105 0.88 9.62 21.66
CA ILE A 105 -0.47 10.18 21.84
C ILE A 105 -1.06 10.80 20.56
N ILE A 106 -0.25 10.97 19.51
CA ILE A 106 -0.65 11.70 18.29
C ILE A 106 -1.24 10.72 17.28
N THR A 107 -2.43 11.02 16.78
CA THR A 107 -3.05 10.36 15.63
C THR A 107 -2.69 11.07 14.33
N TYR A 108 -2.51 10.33 13.24
CA TYR A 108 -2.18 10.90 11.93
C TYR A 108 -2.90 10.16 10.80
N ASN A 109 -3.03 10.81 9.64
CA ASN A 109 -3.61 10.19 8.44
C ASN A 109 -2.70 9.05 7.96
N SER A 110 -3.28 7.87 7.70
CA SER A 110 -2.46 6.72 7.31
C SER A 110 -3.08 5.89 6.21
N THR A 111 -2.22 5.28 5.41
CA THR A 111 -2.61 4.38 4.33
C THR A 111 -2.74 2.95 4.85
N TYR A 112 -3.89 2.33 4.64
CA TYR A 112 -4.14 0.92 4.87
C TYR A 112 -4.45 0.23 3.55
N GLU A 113 -3.79 -0.90 3.29
CA GLU A 113 -3.92 -1.65 2.06
C GLU A 113 -4.17 -3.14 2.33
N PHE A 114 -5.05 -3.76 1.54
CA PHE A 114 -5.35 -5.19 1.64
C PHE A 114 -5.95 -5.71 0.32
N PRO A 115 -5.73 -6.98 -0.03
CA PRO A 115 -6.35 -7.57 -1.22
C PRO A 115 -7.84 -7.86 -0.98
N PHE A 116 -8.66 -7.79 -2.03
CA PHE A 116 -10.10 -8.00 -1.93
C PHE A 116 -10.57 -8.90 -3.09
N PHE A 117 -11.14 -10.04 -2.74
CA PHE A 117 -11.59 -11.08 -3.66
C PHE A 117 -13.12 -11.25 -3.54
N PRO A 118 -13.92 -10.47 -4.28
CA PRO A 118 -15.38 -10.44 -4.10
C PRO A 118 -16.05 -11.81 -4.32
N ASN A 119 -15.57 -12.58 -5.30
CA ASN A 119 -16.14 -13.89 -5.62
C ASN A 119 -15.94 -14.90 -4.48
N GLU A 120 -14.80 -14.83 -3.78
CA GLU A 120 -14.55 -15.69 -2.62
C GLU A 120 -15.45 -15.28 -1.45
N LEU A 121 -15.57 -13.98 -1.15
CA LEU A 121 -16.44 -13.50 -0.07
C LEU A 121 -17.93 -13.84 -0.28
N LEU A 122 -18.39 -13.85 -1.53
CA LEU A 122 -19.77 -14.19 -1.92
C LEU A 122 -19.99 -15.68 -2.19
N GLY A 123 -18.94 -16.50 -2.18
CA GLY A 123 -18.99 -17.89 -2.64
C GLY A 123 -18.35 -18.86 -1.66
N ASP A 124 -17.03 -18.85 -1.65
CA ASP A 124 -16.20 -19.85 -0.99
C ASP A 124 -15.73 -19.38 0.40
N TYR A 125 -16.45 -18.44 1.00
CA TYR A 125 -16.12 -17.89 2.31
C TYR A 125 -16.31 -18.95 3.40
N ASN A 126 -15.29 -19.07 4.25
CA ASN A 126 -15.34 -19.85 5.47
C ASN A 126 -15.08 -18.93 6.68
N GLU A 127 -15.63 -19.28 7.84
CA GLU A 127 -15.35 -18.54 9.06
C GLU A 127 -13.84 -18.53 9.34
N GLY A 128 -13.30 -17.38 9.72
CA GLY A 128 -11.85 -17.21 9.87
C GLY A 128 -11.11 -16.90 8.56
N TYR A 129 -11.82 -16.52 7.49
CA TYR A 129 -11.20 -16.13 6.22
C TYR A 129 -10.11 -15.06 6.41
N MET A 130 -8.90 -15.37 5.94
CA MET A 130 -7.75 -14.46 5.90
C MET A 130 -7.00 -14.69 4.59
N THR A 131 -6.71 -13.61 3.86
CA THR A 131 -5.90 -13.68 2.65
C THR A 131 -4.43 -13.88 2.96
N SER A 132 -3.95 -13.31 4.08
CA SER A 132 -2.54 -13.42 4.50
C SER A 132 -2.10 -14.88 4.69
N ALA A 133 -2.98 -15.73 5.25
CA ALA A 133 -2.70 -17.15 5.48
C ALA A 133 -2.45 -17.96 4.19
N HIS A 134 -2.92 -17.47 3.04
CA HIS A 134 -2.77 -18.13 1.74
C HIS A 134 -1.93 -17.31 0.75
N THR A 135 -1.23 -16.28 1.23
CA THR A 135 -0.39 -15.41 0.41
C THR A 135 1.08 -15.72 0.63
N LEU A 136 1.75 -16.18 -0.42
CA LEU A 136 3.20 -16.16 -0.50
C LEU A 136 3.64 -14.73 -0.83
N LYS A 137 4.59 -14.19 -0.05
CA LYS A 137 5.10 -12.83 -0.25
C LYS A 137 5.90 -12.72 -1.55
N ALA A 138 5.98 -11.51 -2.10
CA ALA A 138 6.90 -11.23 -3.20
C ALA A 138 8.35 -11.41 -2.74
N GLU A 139 9.19 -11.92 -3.63
CA GLU A 139 10.58 -12.24 -3.32
C GLU A 139 11.50 -11.81 -4.47
N TYR A 140 12.64 -11.21 -4.12
CA TYR A 140 13.67 -10.86 -5.09
C TYR A 140 14.65 -12.02 -5.27
N GLU A 141 15.13 -12.22 -6.48
CA GLU A 141 16.17 -13.20 -6.81
C GLU A 141 17.43 -12.96 -5.94
N GLY A 142 17.82 -13.98 -5.18
CA GLY A 142 18.92 -13.87 -4.22
C GLY A 142 18.56 -13.18 -2.90
N GLY A 143 17.28 -12.90 -2.65
CA GLY A 143 16.76 -12.36 -1.38
C GLY A 143 16.91 -10.85 -1.23
N GLU A 144 16.53 -10.35 -0.05
CA GLU A 144 16.51 -8.91 0.26
C GLU A 144 17.91 -8.27 0.19
N ASP A 145 18.97 -8.98 0.56
CA ASP A 145 20.34 -8.46 0.48
C ASP A 145 20.81 -8.26 -0.97
N ALA A 146 20.45 -9.18 -1.87
CA ALA A 146 20.72 -9.02 -3.30
C ALA A 146 19.95 -7.82 -3.87
N PHE A 147 18.69 -7.65 -3.46
CA PHE A 147 17.89 -6.49 -3.81
C PHE A 147 18.55 -5.19 -3.35
N ARG A 148 18.97 -5.10 -2.08
CA ARG A 148 19.64 -3.92 -1.51
C ARG A 148 20.89 -3.55 -2.27
N LYS A 149 21.77 -4.52 -2.53
CA LYS A 149 23.01 -4.29 -3.30
C LYS A 149 22.71 -3.76 -4.70
N ARG A 150 21.73 -4.35 -5.39
CA ARG A 150 21.36 -3.91 -6.74
C ARG A 150 20.72 -2.53 -6.73
N LEU A 151 19.89 -2.22 -5.73
CA LEU A 151 19.27 -0.91 -5.58
C LEU A 151 20.32 0.18 -5.38
N VAL A 152 21.25 -0.02 -4.44
CA VAL A 152 22.36 0.91 -4.18
C VAL A 152 23.18 1.16 -5.43
N PHE A 153 23.59 0.09 -6.12
CA PHE A 153 24.32 0.21 -7.40
C PHE A 153 23.57 1.08 -8.43
N LEU A 154 22.26 0.90 -8.60
CA LEU A 154 21.48 1.70 -9.53
C LEU A 154 21.30 3.15 -9.07
N MET A 155 21.26 3.38 -7.76
CA MET A 155 21.19 4.72 -7.22
C MET A 155 22.50 5.47 -7.46
N ASP A 156 23.64 4.86 -7.18
CA ASP A 156 24.95 5.49 -7.35
C ASP A 156 25.28 5.75 -8.83
N GLU A 157 24.88 4.83 -9.72
CA GLU A 157 25.15 4.94 -11.16
C GLU A 157 24.25 5.97 -11.87
N TYR A 158 23.01 6.16 -11.41
CA TYR A 158 21.98 6.87 -12.18
C TYR A 158 21.29 8.03 -11.45
N LEU A 159 21.44 8.18 -10.14
CA LEU A 159 20.81 9.27 -9.37
C LEU A 159 21.85 10.28 -8.91
N GLY A 160 21.51 11.57 -9.00
CA GLY A 160 22.40 12.64 -8.54
C GLY A 160 22.33 12.86 -7.02
N ASP A 161 23.47 13.17 -6.41
CA ASP A 161 23.63 13.29 -4.95
C ASP A 161 22.78 14.37 -4.29
N MET A 162 22.51 15.47 -5.01
CA MET A 162 21.94 16.67 -4.42
C MET A 162 20.52 16.51 -3.86
N TYR A 163 19.81 15.45 -4.23
CA TYR A 163 18.44 15.18 -3.77
C TYR A 163 18.28 13.78 -3.19
N ARG A 164 19.38 13.04 -2.96
CA ARG A 164 19.34 11.75 -2.27
C ARG A 164 18.99 12.00 -0.80
N PRO A 165 17.92 11.37 -0.26
CA PRO A 165 17.62 11.48 1.16
C PRO A 165 18.75 10.86 1.98
N ILE A 166 19.08 11.43 3.15
CA ILE A 166 20.11 10.91 4.06
C ILE A 166 19.46 10.48 5.37
N GLY A 167 19.85 9.31 5.88
CA GLY A 167 19.36 8.74 7.13
C GLY A 167 18.54 7.46 6.94
N VAL A 168 17.79 7.12 7.98
CA VAL A 168 17.04 5.85 8.05
C VAL A 168 15.59 6.07 7.63
N PHE A 169 15.15 5.30 6.64
CA PHE A 169 13.81 5.35 6.08
C PHE A 169 13.17 3.97 6.00
N ARG A 170 11.84 3.94 5.94
CA ARG A 170 11.11 2.81 5.36
C ARG A 170 10.89 3.11 3.88
N LEU A 171 11.52 2.34 3.01
CA LEU A 171 11.25 2.34 1.59
C LEU A 171 10.13 1.33 1.34
N SER A 172 9.06 1.74 0.65
CA SER A 172 8.03 0.82 0.19
C SER A 172 7.78 0.99 -1.30
N PHE A 173 7.35 -0.08 -1.96
CA PHE A 173 6.98 -0.08 -3.37
C PHE A 173 6.01 -1.24 -3.62
N VAL A 174 5.33 -1.17 -4.75
CA VAL A 174 4.45 -2.23 -5.22
C VAL A 174 5.22 -3.15 -6.16
N VAL A 175 5.05 -4.46 -6.01
CA VAL A 175 5.40 -5.47 -7.01
C VAL A 175 4.10 -5.94 -7.65
N ASN A 176 3.95 -5.74 -8.97
CA ASN A 176 2.76 -6.17 -9.71
C ASN A 176 2.81 -7.67 -10.06
N GLU A 177 1.76 -8.20 -10.67
CA GLU A 177 1.60 -9.60 -11.06
C GLU A 177 2.67 -10.11 -12.06
N LYS A 178 3.42 -9.20 -12.67
CA LYS A 178 4.52 -9.48 -13.61
C LYS A 178 5.90 -9.34 -12.96
N GLY A 179 5.99 -9.04 -11.66
CA GLY A 179 7.26 -8.78 -10.99
C GLY A 179 7.82 -7.38 -11.25
N GLU A 180 7.03 -6.45 -11.80
CA GLU A 180 7.50 -5.08 -12.04
C GLU A 180 7.24 -4.20 -10.81
N MET A 181 8.24 -3.41 -10.43
CA MET A 181 8.12 -2.46 -9.32
C MET A 181 7.48 -1.14 -9.77
N SER A 182 6.64 -0.56 -8.91
CA SER A 182 6.06 0.78 -9.07
C SER A 182 5.70 1.40 -7.72
N GLU A 183 5.18 2.64 -7.73
CA GLU A 183 4.60 3.30 -6.54
C GLU A 183 5.53 3.33 -5.33
N PHE A 184 6.78 3.69 -5.60
CA PHE A 184 7.81 3.91 -4.59
C PHE A 184 7.39 5.01 -3.62
N ASP A 185 7.68 4.78 -2.35
CA ASP A 185 7.41 5.68 -1.25
C ASP A 185 8.47 5.57 -0.15
N ILE A 186 8.72 6.65 0.58
CA ILE A 186 9.59 6.67 1.76
C ILE A 186 8.92 7.34 2.96
N ASP A 187 9.22 6.83 4.15
CA ASP A 187 8.83 7.41 5.44
C ASP A 187 10.07 7.48 6.38
N PRO A 188 10.38 8.64 7.01
CA PRO A 188 9.67 9.92 6.90
C PRO A 188 9.85 10.61 5.54
N LYS A 189 8.95 11.52 5.21
CA LYS A 189 9.10 12.43 4.07
C LYS A 189 10.15 13.49 4.36
N VAL A 190 11.06 13.72 3.42
CA VAL A 190 12.07 14.78 3.48
C VAL A 190 12.01 15.67 2.24
N GLU A 191 12.78 16.75 2.23
CA GLU A 191 12.90 17.62 1.07
C GLU A 191 13.28 16.80 -0.19
N ASN A 192 12.74 17.20 -1.35
CA ASN A 192 12.97 16.56 -2.65
C ASN A 192 12.51 15.10 -2.79
N THR A 193 11.77 14.54 -1.82
CA THR A 193 11.22 13.18 -1.89
C THR A 193 10.48 12.89 -3.20
N GLY A 194 9.70 13.84 -3.72
CA GLY A 194 8.95 13.65 -4.97
C GLY A 194 9.85 13.40 -6.19
N ILE A 195 10.93 14.17 -6.33
CA ILE A 195 11.91 14.02 -7.41
C ILE A 195 12.66 12.71 -7.24
N PHE A 196 13.15 12.44 -6.02
CA PHE A 196 13.84 11.20 -5.68
C PHE A 196 13.05 9.96 -6.05
N LEU A 197 11.78 9.86 -5.63
CA LEU A 197 10.94 8.69 -5.88
C LEU A 197 10.60 8.51 -7.37
N LYS A 198 10.44 9.61 -8.10
CA LYS A 198 10.20 9.57 -9.55
C LYS A 198 11.39 8.97 -10.30
N ASP A 199 12.60 9.38 -9.95
CA ASP A 199 13.81 8.87 -10.58
C ASP A 199 14.12 7.44 -10.12
N LEU A 200 13.92 7.14 -8.83
CA LEU A 200 14.03 5.79 -8.28
C LEU A 200 13.11 4.81 -9.04
N ASN A 201 11.86 5.18 -9.25
CA ASN A 201 10.91 4.40 -10.05
C ASN A 201 11.36 4.22 -11.52
N SER A 202 12.14 5.15 -12.05
CA SER A 202 12.66 5.07 -13.42
C SER A 202 13.87 4.14 -13.52
N VAL A 203 14.85 4.27 -12.62
CA VAL A 203 16.08 3.47 -12.64
C VAL A 203 15.82 2.01 -12.27
N THR A 204 14.89 1.76 -11.35
CA THR A 204 14.51 0.39 -10.91
C THR A 204 13.80 -0.41 -12.00
N LYS A 205 13.37 0.21 -13.12
CA LYS A 205 12.92 -0.52 -14.31
C LYS A 205 14.00 -1.48 -14.87
N LYS A 206 15.28 -1.24 -14.57
CA LYS A 206 16.39 -2.15 -14.90
C LYS A 206 16.37 -3.45 -14.07
N MET A 207 15.48 -3.57 -13.09
CA MET A 207 15.32 -4.73 -12.20
C MET A 207 14.03 -5.53 -12.46
N ARG A 208 13.28 -5.24 -13.54
CA ARG A 208 11.94 -5.82 -13.83
C ARG A 208 11.84 -7.34 -13.85
N LYS A 209 12.95 -8.06 -13.96
CA LYS A 209 12.98 -9.53 -14.00
C LYS A 209 13.46 -10.17 -12.70
N GLY A 210 13.89 -9.37 -11.71
CA GLY A 210 14.43 -9.91 -10.47
C GLY A 210 13.37 -10.24 -9.41
N TRP A 211 12.13 -9.75 -9.55
CA TRP A 211 11.08 -10.03 -8.58
C TRP A 211 10.16 -11.17 -9.05
N THR A 212 9.96 -12.14 -8.17
CA THR A 212 8.80 -13.02 -8.19
C THR A 212 7.65 -12.31 -7.47
N PRO A 213 6.47 -12.15 -8.10
CA PRO A 213 5.33 -11.51 -7.47
C PRO A 213 4.80 -12.34 -6.29
N ALA A 214 4.09 -11.68 -5.39
CA ALA A 214 3.32 -12.38 -4.37
C ALA A 214 2.30 -13.31 -5.04
N LYS A 215 1.95 -14.42 -4.39
CA LYS A 215 0.98 -15.39 -4.91
C LYS A 215 -0.08 -15.68 -3.88
N TYR A 216 -1.33 -15.40 -4.21
CA TYR A 216 -2.48 -15.84 -3.42
C TYR A 216 -3.02 -17.14 -4.01
N LYS A 217 -3.00 -18.23 -3.23
CA LYS A 217 -3.38 -19.57 -3.72
C LYS A 217 -2.71 -19.96 -5.06
N GLY A 218 -1.44 -19.57 -5.22
CA GLY A 218 -0.66 -19.83 -6.44
C GLY A 218 -0.87 -18.83 -7.59
N ILE A 219 -1.88 -17.95 -7.52
CA ILE A 219 -2.15 -16.92 -8.52
C ILE A 219 -1.31 -15.68 -8.21
N PRO A 220 -0.50 -15.17 -9.15
CA PRO A 220 0.23 -13.92 -8.99
C PRO A 220 -0.70 -12.77 -8.65
N ILE A 221 -0.40 -12.05 -7.58
CA ILE A 221 -1.12 -10.86 -7.14
C ILE A 221 -0.16 -9.70 -6.93
N ARG A 222 -0.71 -8.50 -7.10
CA ARG A 222 -0.06 -7.26 -6.70
C ARG A 222 0.10 -7.21 -5.18
N SER A 223 1.25 -6.74 -4.71
CA SER A 223 1.53 -6.60 -3.27
C SER A 223 2.47 -5.43 -2.99
N ARG A 224 2.37 -4.85 -1.78
CA ARG A 224 3.34 -3.86 -1.30
C ARG A 224 4.47 -4.55 -0.55
N TYR A 225 5.69 -4.20 -0.91
CA TYR A 225 6.91 -4.59 -0.22
C TYR A 225 7.44 -3.38 0.56
N THR A 226 7.93 -3.59 1.79
CA THR A 226 8.50 -2.54 2.64
C THR A 226 9.78 -3.04 3.29
N LEU A 227 10.83 -2.21 3.26
CA LEU A 227 12.11 -2.50 3.88
C LEU A 227 12.67 -1.26 4.58
N LYS A 228 13.39 -1.48 5.67
CA LYS A 228 14.17 -0.42 6.34
C LYS A 228 15.46 -0.19 5.57
N ILE A 229 15.74 1.02 5.12
CA ILE A 229 16.96 1.40 4.41
C ILE A 229 17.66 2.54 5.13
N ASN A 230 19.00 2.54 5.12
CA ASN A 230 19.79 3.66 5.61
C ASN A 230 20.56 4.25 4.43
N PHE A 231 20.15 5.42 3.98
CA PHE A 231 20.86 6.15 2.94
C PHE A 231 21.98 6.95 3.59
N LEU A 232 23.22 6.60 3.25
CA LEU A 232 24.40 7.27 3.76
C LEU A 232 24.87 8.33 2.76
N LYS A 233 25.51 9.37 3.28
CA LYS A 233 26.30 10.28 2.45
C LYS A 233 27.70 9.67 2.34
N ASP A 234 28.20 9.56 1.11
CA ASP A 234 29.61 9.24 0.87
C ASP A 234 30.54 10.32 1.42
#